data_AF-A0AAU2ZWG3-F1
#
_entry.id   AF-A0AAU2ZWG3-F1
#
_cell.length_a   1.000
_cell.length_b   1.000
_cell.length_c   1.000
_cell.angle_alpha   90.00
_cell.angle_beta   90.00
_cell.angle_gamma   90.00
#
_symmetry.space_group_name_H-M   'P 1'
#
loop_
_entity.id
_entity.type
_entity.pdbx_description
1 polymer ?
#
loop_
_entity_poly.entity_id
_entity_poly.type
_entity_poly.pdbx_seq_one_letter_code
_entity_poly.pdbx_strand_id
1 'polypeptide(L)'
;MNRAAWNRLFAILTEDSPQGPGTPCLAYYSPLLHGAEDFDNLHVRTGTLADAPVLYDHLEENGWSPSNLWPRDQSWILCTDYDLWATKVAGPTTLTKALLDDKELSKPYGCHGLPDQPGRGCASELSIGANYRAQSQEL
;
A
#
# COMPACT_ATOMS: atom_id res chain seq x y z
N MET A 1 -7.75 -2.20 6.42
CA MET A 1 -8.12 -3.01 5.25
C MET A 1 -7.95 -4.49 5.62
N ASN A 2 -8.85 -5.39 5.20
CA ASN A 2 -8.73 -6.82 5.50
C ASN A 2 -7.97 -7.59 4.40
N ARG A 3 -7.63 -8.87 4.65
CA ARG A 3 -6.88 -9.72 3.69
C ARG A 3 -7.57 -9.85 2.32
N ALA A 4 -8.89 -9.90 2.28
CA ALA A 4 -9.63 -10.01 1.03
C ALA A 4 -9.49 -8.74 0.18
N ALA A 5 -9.64 -7.56 0.80
CA ALA A 5 -9.44 -6.28 0.14
C ALA A 5 -7.97 -6.06 -0.26
N TRP A 6 -7.00 -6.47 0.58
CA TRP A 6 -5.58 -6.47 0.21
C TRP A 6 -5.33 -7.30 -1.06
N ASN A 7 -5.81 -8.54 -1.11
CA ASN A 7 -5.66 -9.37 -2.30
C ASN A 7 -6.37 -8.77 -3.52
N ARG A 8 -7.53 -8.12 -3.33
CA ARG A 8 -8.26 -7.48 -4.41
C ARG A 8 -7.53 -6.26 -4.98
N LEU A 9 -6.91 -5.46 -4.12
CA LEU A 9 -6.03 -4.36 -4.52
C LEU A 9 -4.90 -4.84 -5.43
N PHE A 10 -4.20 -5.92 -5.05
CA PHE A 10 -3.12 -6.46 -5.87
C PHE A 10 -3.60 -7.12 -7.17
N ALA A 11 -4.83 -7.66 -7.20
CA ALA A 11 -5.43 -8.10 -8.45
C ALA A 11 -5.63 -6.93 -9.44
N ILE A 12 -6.16 -5.80 -8.98
CA ILE A 12 -6.36 -4.61 -9.82
C ILE A 12 -5.03 -4.02 -10.29
N LEU A 13 -4.04 -3.91 -9.39
CA LEU A 13 -2.70 -3.45 -9.75
C LEU A 13 -2.06 -4.37 -10.79
N THR A 14 -2.29 -5.69 -10.69
CA THR A 14 -1.80 -6.67 -11.66
C THR A 14 -2.47 -6.52 -13.02
N GLU A 15 -3.78 -6.25 -13.06
CA GLU A 15 -4.51 -6.05 -14.31
C GLU A 15 -4.09 -4.75 -15.04
N ASP A 16 -3.77 -3.67 -14.31
CA ASP A 16 -3.38 -2.38 -14.90
C ASP A 16 -1.87 -2.26 -15.19
N SER A 17 -1.03 -3.13 -14.61
CA SER A 17 0.42 -3.09 -14.84
C SER A 17 0.82 -3.78 -16.16
N PRO A 18 1.67 -3.17 -17.01
CA PRO A 18 2.00 -3.72 -18.34
C PRO A 18 2.62 -5.12 -18.33
N GLN A 19 3.36 -5.48 -17.28
CA GLN A 19 3.99 -6.80 -17.12
C GLN A 19 3.16 -7.73 -16.22
N GLY A 20 1.96 -7.29 -15.82
CA GLY A 20 1.06 -8.00 -14.94
C GLY A 20 1.75 -8.55 -13.68
N PRO A 21 1.63 -9.86 -13.39
CA PRO A 21 2.18 -10.44 -12.16
C PRO A 21 3.72 -10.37 -12.11
N GLY A 22 4.39 -10.33 -13.27
CA GLY A 22 5.84 -10.25 -13.37
C GLY A 22 6.41 -8.84 -13.18
N THR A 23 5.56 -7.83 -12.94
CA THR A 23 5.99 -6.44 -12.75
C THR A 23 6.97 -6.34 -11.58
N PRO A 24 8.23 -5.92 -11.79
CA PRO A 24 9.19 -5.77 -10.71
C PRO A 24 8.77 -4.64 -9.76
N CYS A 25 8.77 -4.91 -8.46
CA CYS A 25 8.31 -3.98 -7.43
C CYS A 25 9.35 -3.79 -6.32
N LEU A 26 9.26 -2.64 -5.67
CA LEU A 26 9.97 -2.29 -4.46
C LEU A 26 8.95 -2.05 -3.33
N ALA A 27 9.28 -2.50 -2.12
CA ALA A 27 8.47 -2.33 -0.92
C ALA A 27 9.34 -1.72 0.18
N TYR A 28 9.01 -0.50 0.57
CA TYR A 28 9.69 0.25 1.62
C TYR A 28 8.95 0.13 2.94
N TYR A 29 9.72 -0.07 4.00
CA TYR A 29 9.23 -0.07 5.37
C TYR A 29 9.84 1.12 6.11
N SER A 30 8.96 1.92 6.74
CA SER A 30 9.41 3.06 7.54
C SER A 30 10.22 2.59 8.75
N PRO A 31 11.38 3.22 9.06
CA PRO A 31 12.15 2.96 10.28
C PRO A 31 11.34 3.07 11.56
N LEU A 32 10.23 3.83 11.53
CA LEU A 32 9.31 3.95 12.66
C LEU A 32 8.68 2.60 13.06
N LEU A 33 8.61 1.63 12.14
CA LEU A 33 8.14 0.26 12.42
C LEU A 33 9.19 -0.59 13.14
N HIS A 34 10.46 -0.17 13.08
CA HIS A 34 11.62 -0.87 13.62
C HIS A 34 12.30 -0.07 14.74
N GLY A 35 11.52 0.69 15.52
CA GLY A 35 12.02 1.41 16.70
C GLY A 35 12.71 2.74 16.40
N ALA A 36 12.70 3.21 15.14
CA ALA A 36 13.29 4.48 14.73
C ALA A 36 14.80 4.58 15.02
N GLU A 37 15.51 3.47 14.93
CA GLU A 37 16.95 3.40 15.28
C GLU A 37 17.87 3.77 14.11
N ASP A 38 17.42 3.57 12.86
CA ASP A 38 18.22 3.78 11.65
C ASP A 38 17.41 4.44 10.54
N PHE A 39 17.72 5.70 10.24
CA PHE A 39 17.10 6.49 9.17
C PHE A 39 17.99 6.59 7.92
N ASP A 40 19.24 6.18 8.02
CA ASP A 40 20.23 6.34 6.95
C ASP A 40 20.23 5.12 6.02
N ASN A 41 19.89 3.93 6.55
CA ASN A 41 19.77 2.70 5.76
C ASN A 41 18.30 2.42 5.43
N LEU A 42 17.89 2.73 4.20
CA LEU A 42 16.53 2.46 3.74
C LEU A 42 16.22 0.96 3.72
N HIS A 43 15.21 0.56 4.47
CA HIS A 43 14.72 -0.81 4.45
C HIS A 43 13.75 -1.01 3.27
N VAL A 44 14.32 -1.42 2.13
CA VAL A 44 13.59 -1.66 0.88
C VAL A 44 13.79 -3.10 0.44
N ARG A 45 12.67 -3.80 0.21
CA ARG A 45 12.63 -5.13 -0.37
C ARG A 45 12.31 -5.06 -1.86
N THR A 46 12.83 -6.02 -2.63
CA THR A 46 12.55 -6.16 -4.06
C THR A 46 11.85 -7.48 -4.33
N GLY A 47 10.90 -7.48 -5.24
CA GLY A 47 10.20 -8.68 -5.68
C GLY A 47 9.39 -8.41 -6.94
N THR A 48 8.39 -9.23 -7.20
CA THR A 48 7.39 -9.02 -8.25
C THR A 48 6.04 -8.64 -7.65
N LEU A 49 5.14 -8.12 -8.48
CA LEU A 49 3.78 -7.83 -8.07
C LEU A 49 3.01 -9.08 -7.62
N ALA A 50 3.34 -10.25 -8.16
CA ALA A 50 2.80 -11.53 -7.70
C ALA A 50 3.19 -11.90 -6.26
N ASP A 51 4.32 -11.39 -5.77
CA ASP A 51 4.80 -11.65 -4.40
C ASP A 51 4.08 -10.76 -3.37
N ALA A 52 3.59 -9.60 -3.80
CA ALA A 52 3.05 -8.57 -2.91
C ALA A 52 1.90 -9.03 -1.97
N PRO A 53 0.99 -9.97 -2.35
CA PRO A 53 -0.03 -10.47 -1.43
C PRO A 53 0.51 -11.09 -0.13
N VAL A 54 1.73 -11.62 -0.11
CA VAL A 54 2.36 -12.19 1.10
C VAL A 54 2.79 -11.13 2.12
N LEU A 55 2.86 -9.86 1.71
CA LEU A 55 3.31 -8.77 2.58
C LEU A 55 2.25 -8.37 3.63
N TYR A 56 1.03 -8.89 3.55
CA TYR A 56 -0.02 -8.63 4.55
C TYR A 56 0.33 -9.19 5.94
N ASP A 57 1.02 -10.32 5.98
CA ASP A 57 1.37 -11.07 7.18
C ASP A 57 2.85 -11.44 7.20
N HIS A 58 3.70 -10.52 6.73
CA HIS A 58 5.12 -10.77 6.57
C HIS A 58 5.81 -10.99 7.92
N LEU A 59 6.25 -12.23 8.17
CA LEU A 59 6.81 -12.64 9.47
C LEU A 59 8.08 -11.86 9.83
N GLU A 60 8.95 -11.60 8.86
CA GLU A 60 10.20 -10.87 9.10
C GLU A 60 9.98 -9.38 9.41
N GLU A 61 8.77 -8.87 9.17
CA GLU A 61 8.39 -7.48 9.45
C GLU A 61 7.42 -7.38 10.63
N ASN A 62 7.40 -8.40 11.49
CA ASN A 62 6.49 -8.48 12.64
C ASN A 62 5.00 -8.36 12.26
N GLY A 63 4.63 -8.76 11.04
CA GLY A 63 3.28 -8.65 10.52
C GLY A 63 2.89 -7.24 10.04
N TRP A 64 3.84 -6.31 9.93
CA TRP A 64 3.59 -4.99 9.37
C TRP A 64 3.54 -5.02 7.84
N SER A 65 2.65 -4.21 7.28
CA SER A 65 2.61 -3.91 5.86
C SER A 65 3.70 -2.89 5.47
N PRO A 66 4.18 -2.89 4.22
CA PRO A 66 5.12 -1.89 3.75
C PRO A 66 4.47 -0.50 3.75
N SER A 67 5.19 0.51 4.22
CA SER A 67 4.69 1.89 4.20
C SER A 67 4.47 2.41 2.77
N ASN A 68 5.33 2.00 1.83
CA ASN A 68 5.18 2.32 0.41
C ASN A 68 5.53 1.10 -0.46
N LEU A 69 4.82 0.92 -1.57
CA LEU A 69 5.10 -0.10 -2.58
C LEU A 69 4.91 0.51 -3.97
N TRP A 70 5.86 0.30 -4.88
CA TRP A 70 5.81 0.82 -6.24
C TRP A 70 6.52 -0.11 -7.24
N PRO A 71 6.12 -0.13 -8.51
CA PRO A 71 6.83 -0.83 -9.57
C PRO A 71 8.14 -0.11 -9.88
N ARG A 72 9.15 -0.83 -10.38
CA ARG A 72 10.47 -0.28 -10.72
C ARG A 72 10.39 0.83 -11.78
N ASP A 73 9.38 0.79 -12.65
CA ASP A 73 9.11 1.83 -13.65
C ASP A 73 8.44 3.09 -13.07
N GLN A 74 8.11 3.09 -11.77
CA GLN A 74 7.48 4.18 -11.03
C GLN A 74 6.12 4.63 -11.62
N SER A 75 5.44 3.75 -12.35
CA SER A 75 4.15 4.06 -12.97
C SER A 75 3.04 4.35 -11.96
N TRP A 76 3.11 3.79 -10.76
CA TRP A 76 2.18 4.06 -9.65
C TRP A 76 2.87 3.93 -8.29
N ILE A 77 2.22 4.37 -7.22
CA ILE A 77 2.66 4.14 -5.83
C ILE A 77 1.45 3.82 -4.96
N LEU A 78 1.62 2.80 -4.12
CA LEU A 78 0.75 2.44 -3.03
C LEU A 78 1.40 2.90 -1.73
N CYS A 79 0.71 3.72 -0.95
CA CYS A 79 1.11 4.11 0.39
C CYS A 79 0.11 3.48 1.37
N THR A 80 0.58 2.83 2.42
CA THR A 80 -0.31 2.33 3.47
C THR A 80 0.16 2.82 4.84
N ASP A 81 -0.81 3.08 5.71
CA ASP A 81 -0.54 2.99 7.14
C ASP A 81 -0.19 1.54 7.45
N TYR A 82 0.76 1.34 8.37
CA TYR A 82 1.31 0.01 8.67
C TYR A 82 0.26 -0.97 9.19
N ASP A 83 -0.81 -0.46 9.82
CA ASP A 83 -1.99 -1.18 10.31
C ASP A 83 -3.11 -1.31 9.25
N LEU A 84 -2.85 -0.82 8.04
CA LEU A 84 -3.73 -0.78 6.88
C LEU A 84 -5.03 0.01 7.08
N TRP A 85 -5.08 0.92 8.06
CA TRP A 85 -6.29 1.72 8.28
C TRP A 85 -6.50 2.78 7.21
N ALA A 86 -5.42 3.39 6.72
CA ALA A 86 -5.44 4.20 5.52
C ALA A 86 -4.57 3.58 4.42
N THR A 87 -5.09 3.58 3.20
CA THR A 87 -4.37 3.20 1.99
C THR A 87 -4.51 4.34 1.00
N LYS A 88 -3.47 4.64 0.23
CA LYS A 88 -3.48 5.68 -0.80
C LYS A 88 -2.80 5.14 -2.04
N VAL A 89 -3.41 5.38 -3.20
CA VAL A 89 -2.81 5.03 -4.50
C VAL A 89 -2.71 6.27 -5.36
N ALA A 90 -1.56 6.45 -6.00
CA ALA A 90 -1.37 7.43 -7.07
C ALA A 90 -0.79 6.71 -8.30
N GLY A 91 -1.26 7.06 -9.49
CA GLY A 91 -0.90 6.37 -10.73
C GLY A 91 -1.74 6.84 -11.90
N PRO A 92 -1.78 6.09 -13.01
CA PRO A 92 -2.56 6.44 -14.18
C PRO A 92 -4.06 6.57 -13.86
N THR A 93 -4.76 7.38 -14.66
CA THR A 93 -6.21 7.56 -14.49
C THR A 93 -6.98 6.24 -14.61
N THR A 94 -6.52 5.32 -15.47
CA THR A 94 -7.09 3.97 -15.62
C THR A 94 -7.05 3.20 -14.30
N LEU A 95 -5.89 3.15 -13.65
CA LEU A 95 -5.70 2.53 -12.34
C LEU A 95 -6.61 3.15 -11.28
N THR A 96 -6.54 4.47 -11.12
CA THR A 96 -7.33 5.16 -10.07
C THR A 96 -8.82 4.95 -10.25
N LYS A 97 -9.32 4.93 -11.49
CA LYS A 97 -10.71 4.64 -11.80
C LYS A 97 -11.08 3.19 -11.48
N ALA A 98 -10.24 2.22 -11.85
CA ALA A 98 -10.48 0.81 -11.55
C ALA A 98 -10.58 0.56 -10.04
N LEU A 99 -9.75 1.22 -9.24
CA LEU A 99 -9.78 1.13 -7.78
C LEU A 99 -11.05 1.75 -7.17
N LEU A 100 -11.49 2.91 -7.68
CA LEU A 100 -12.71 3.58 -7.20
C LEU A 100 -13.99 2.85 -7.58
N ASP A 101 -14.01 2.23 -8.76
CA ASP A 101 -15.17 1.48 -9.24
C ASP A 101 -15.27 0.08 -8.58
N ASP A 102 -14.24 -0.38 -7.87
CA ASP A 102 -14.23 -1.67 -7.21
C ASP A 102 -15.08 -1.67 -5.93
N LYS A 103 -16.10 -2.53 -5.90
CA LYS A 103 -17.06 -2.60 -4.79
C LYS A 103 -16.49 -3.15 -3.50
N GLU A 104 -15.39 -3.88 -3.51
CA GLU A 104 -14.77 -4.41 -2.28
C GLU A 104 -13.86 -3.37 -1.65
N LEU A 105 -13.19 -2.54 -2.45
CA LEU A 105 -12.29 -1.48 -1.98
C LEU A 105 -13.01 -0.17 -1.64
N SER A 106 -14.12 0.13 -2.30
CA SER A 106 -14.90 1.36 -2.07
C SER A 106 -15.85 1.30 -0.87
N LYS A 107 -15.92 0.16 -0.14
CA LYS A 107 -16.76 0.08 1.06
C LYS A 107 -16.17 0.98 2.15
N PRO A 108 -16.92 1.95 2.70
CA PRO A 108 -16.52 2.58 3.94
C PRO A 108 -16.50 1.49 5.01
N TYR A 109 -15.33 1.21 5.58
CA TYR A 109 -15.26 0.34 6.75
C TYR A 109 -15.96 1.07 7.90
N GLY A 110 -17.17 0.64 8.24
CA GLY A 110 -17.83 1.06 9.47
C GLY A 110 -16.95 0.69 10.66
N CYS A 111 -16.75 1.62 11.59
CA CYS A 111 -15.93 1.44 12.78
C CYS A 111 -16.60 0.40 13.71
N HIS A 112 -16.48 -0.89 13.41
CA HIS A 112 -16.95 -1.97 14.27
C HIS A 112 -15.76 -2.58 15.01
N GLY A 113 -15.59 -2.18 16.28
CA GLY A 113 -14.76 -2.93 17.23
C GLY A 113 -13.93 -2.13 18.24
N LEU A 114 -13.96 -0.80 18.22
CA LEU A 114 -13.21 0.01 19.20
C LEU A 114 -14.15 0.73 20.15
N PRO A 115 -13.88 0.74 21.47
CA PRO A 115 -14.57 1.63 22.37
C PRO A 115 -14.35 3.07 21.90
N ASP A 116 -15.43 3.83 21.86
CA ASP A 116 -15.48 5.24 21.48
C ASP A 116 -14.44 6.02 22.32
N GLN A 117 -13.30 6.35 21.69
CA GLN A 117 -12.25 7.18 22.28
C GLN A 117 -12.45 8.59 21.70
N PRO A 118 -12.98 9.55 22.47
CA PRO A 118 -13.29 10.87 21.95
C PRO A 118 -12.00 11.57 21.50
N GLY A 119 -11.88 11.84 20.20
CA GLY A 119 -10.79 12.63 19.63
C GLY A 119 -9.95 11.96 18.52
N ARG A 120 -10.16 10.68 18.20
CA ARG A 120 -9.58 10.07 16.99
C ARG A 120 -10.63 9.98 15.89
N GLY A 121 -10.49 10.82 14.86
CA GLY A 121 -11.25 10.66 13.63
C GLY A 121 -10.96 9.28 13.02
N CYS A 122 -12.01 8.53 12.73
CA CYS A 122 -11.97 7.25 12.01
C CYS A 122 -11.68 7.59 10.53
N ALA A 123 -10.41 7.72 10.14
CA ALA A 123 -10.02 7.98 8.76
C ALA A 123 -9.56 6.67 8.11
N SER A 124 -10.50 5.90 7.58
CA SER A 124 -10.19 4.87 6.58
C SER A 124 -10.66 5.37 5.23
N GLU A 125 -9.84 6.23 4.62
CA GLU A 125 -10.14 6.83 3.32
C GLU A 125 -9.05 6.41 2.33
N LEU A 126 -9.45 5.76 1.22
CA LEU A 126 -8.60 5.61 0.06
C LEU A 126 -8.38 7.00 -0.56
N SER A 127 -7.40 7.73 -0.06
CA SER A 127 -7.12 9.08 -0.53
C SER A 127 -6.26 9.01 -1.78
N ILE A 128 -6.71 9.55 -2.91
CA ILE A 128 -5.91 9.61 -4.15
C ILE A 128 -5.08 10.89 -4.14
N GLY A 129 -3.77 10.75 -4.34
CA GLY A 129 -2.86 11.90 -4.47
C GLY A 129 -2.66 12.25 -5.93
N ALA A 130 -3.30 13.32 -6.41
CA ALA A 130 -2.94 13.89 -7.70
C ALA A 130 -1.53 14.50 -7.61
N ASN A 131 -0.61 14.00 -8.45
CA ASN A 131 0.73 14.54 -8.70
C ASN A 131 1.65 14.70 -7.48
N TYR A 132 2.28 13.60 -7.04
CA TYR A 132 3.53 13.66 -6.28
C TYR A 132 4.57 12.81 -7.00
N ARG A 133 5.66 13.45 -7.44
CA ARG A 133 6.83 12.76 -8.01
C ARG A 133 7.57 12.13 -6.83
N ALA A 134 7.60 10.80 -6.75
CA ALA A 134 8.43 10.10 -5.79
C ALA A 134 9.89 10.53 -6.00
N GLN A 135 10.55 11.02 -4.96
CA GLN A 135 11.99 11.25 -5.02
C GLN A 135 12.66 9.89 -5.07
N SER A 136 13.14 9.51 -6.26
CA SER A 136 13.99 8.35 -6.45
C SER A 136 15.38 8.71 -5.94
N GLN A 137 15.81 8.10 -4.83
CA GLN A 137 17.23 7.81 -4.67
C GLN A 137 17.47 6.49 -5.43
N GLU A 138 18.46 6.49 -6.30
CA GLU A 138 18.80 5.36 -7.16
C GLU A 138 19.10 4.12 -6.30
N LEU A 139 18.31 3.05 -6.47
CA LEU A 139 18.52 1.70 -5.94
C LEU A 139 18.61 0.68 -7.08
#